data_AF-A0A179I691-F1
#
_entry.id   AF-A0A179I691-F1
#
_cell.length_a   1.000
_cell.length_b   1.000
_cell.length_c   1.000
_cell.angle_alpha   90.00
_cell.angle_beta   90.00
_cell.angle_gamma   90.00
#
_symmetry.space_group_name_H-M   'P 1'
#
loop_
_entity.id
_entity.type
_entity.pdbx_description
1 polymer ?
#
loop_
_entity_poly.entity_id
_entity_poly.type
_entity_poly.pdbx_seq_one_letter_code
_entity_poly.pdbx_strand_id
1 'polypeptide(L)'
;GWKAAAFLAGRFAAKEAAIKAHTHRQLTFHDVVIERRAVAARAETLGSGPPVARIRAPAADDGADEDESAMVSISHDGDYATAVCLAHDPSVRGE
;
A
#
# COMPACT_ATOMS: atom_id res chain seq x y z
N GLY A 1 -17.28 -1.10 16.43
CA GLY A 1 -18.41 -0.75 15.54
C GLY A 1 -18.04 -1.08 14.10
N TRP A 2 -19.02 -1.38 13.24
CA TRP A 2 -18.80 -1.86 11.86
C TRP A 2 -17.88 -0.97 11.01
N LYS A 3 -17.92 0.36 11.19
CA LYS A 3 -17.03 1.31 10.50
C LYS A 3 -15.54 1.06 10.77
N ALA A 4 -15.18 0.67 11.99
CA ALA A 4 -13.80 0.34 12.35
C ALA A 4 -13.37 -0.99 11.70
N ALA A 5 -14.28 -1.97 11.65
CA ALA A 5 -14.03 -3.24 10.97
C ALA A 5 -13.85 -3.03 9.45
N ALA A 6 -14.74 -2.25 8.80
CA ALA A 6 -14.63 -1.90 7.38
C ALA A 6 -13.34 -1.14 7.07
N PHE A 7 -12.95 -0.19 7.93
CA PHE A 7 -11.66 0.50 7.81
C PHE A 7 -10.49 -0.48 7.83
N LEU A 8 -10.44 -1.37 8.83
CA LEU A 8 -9.36 -2.35 8.95
C LEU A 8 -9.36 -3.36 7.79
N ALA A 9 -10.52 -3.85 7.36
CA ALA A 9 -10.66 -4.77 6.24
C ALA A 9 -10.06 -4.19 4.95
N GLY A 10 -10.33 -2.90 4.66
CA GLY A 10 -9.73 -2.23 3.50
C GLY A 10 -8.19 -2.11 3.60
N ARG A 11 -7.64 -1.86 4.79
CA ARG A 11 -6.17 -1.79 4.98
C ARG A 11 -5.53 -3.17 4.92
N PHE A 12 -6.21 -4.19 5.42
CA PHE A 12 -5.79 -5.58 5.29
C PHE A 12 -5.73 -5.98 3.81
N ALA A 13 -6.81 -5.76 3.06
CA ALA A 13 -6.85 -6.03 1.62
C ALA A 13 -5.74 -5.29 0.85
N ALA A 14 -5.48 -4.02 1.20
CA ALA A 14 -4.42 -3.23 0.58
C ALA A 14 -3.01 -3.75 0.87
N LYS A 15 -2.73 -4.14 2.12
CA LYS A 15 -1.44 -4.76 2.50
C LYS A 15 -1.22 -6.08 1.77
N GLU A 16 -2.26 -6.90 1.70
CA GLU A 16 -2.27 -8.16 0.96
C GLU A 16 -2.02 -7.96 -0.54
N ALA A 17 -2.69 -6.98 -1.16
CA ALA A 17 -2.47 -6.66 -2.57
C ALA A 17 -1.02 -6.18 -2.82
N ALA A 18 -0.48 -5.37 -1.93
CA ALA A 18 0.92 -4.94 -2.00
C ALA A 18 1.88 -6.11 -1.87
N ILE A 19 1.74 -6.99 -0.87
CA ILE A 19 2.61 -8.17 -0.71
C ILE A 19 2.57 -9.05 -1.96
N LYS A 20 1.39 -9.29 -2.53
CA LYS A 20 1.22 -10.07 -3.76
C LYS A 20 1.88 -9.41 -4.98
N ALA A 21 1.91 -8.09 -5.05
CA ALA A 21 2.52 -7.36 -6.16
C ALA A 21 4.06 -7.29 -6.07
N HIS A 22 4.66 -7.58 -4.90
CA HIS A 22 6.10 -7.54 -4.68
C HIS A 22 6.65 -8.96 -4.41
N THR A 23 6.35 -9.92 -5.28
CA THR A 23 6.72 -11.34 -5.06
C THR A 23 8.22 -11.59 -4.94
N HIS A 24 9.03 -10.68 -5.50
CA HIS A 24 10.48 -10.68 -5.39
C HIS A 24 11.00 -10.30 -3.99
N ARG A 25 10.13 -9.85 -3.08
CA ARG A 25 10.44 -9.49 -1.69
C ARG A 25 9.73 -10.43 -0.72
N GLN A 26 10.39 -10.75 0.40
CA GLN A 26 9.77 -11.46 1.52
C GLN A 26 9.19 -10.45 2.53
N LEU A 27 8.03 -9.88 2.23
CA LEU A 27 7.40 -8.84 3.05
C LEU A 27 6.43 -9.41 4.10
N THR A 28 6.37 -8.75 5.24
CA THR A 28 5.33 -8.93 6.28
C THR A 28 4.38 -7.74 6.31
N PHE A 29 3.29 -7.85 7.07
CA PHE A 29 2.38 -6.71 7.27
C PHE A 29 3.01 -5.50 7.94
N HIS A 30 4.11 -5.68 8.68
CA HIS A 30 4.82 -4.56 9.32
C HIS A 30 5.67 -3.76 8.33
N ASP A 31 5.99 -4.36 7.18
CA ASP A 31 6.79 -3.74 6.12
C ASP A 31 5.96 -2.88 5.19
N VAL A 32 4.64 -3.07 5.15
CA VAL A 32 3.72 -2.31 4.29
C VAL A 32 2.92 -1.31 5.12
N VAL A 33 3.01 -0.01 4.81
CA VAL A 33 2.22 1.04 5.46
C VAL A 33 1.26 1.65 4.44
N ILE A 34 -0.04 1.61 4.72
CA ILE A 34 -1.06 2.28 3.90
C ILE A 34 -1.23 3.70 4.41
N GLU A 35 -0.72 4.66 3.67
CA GLU A 35 -0.81 6.07 4.00
C GLU A 35 -1.67 6.85 3.01
N ARG A 36 -2.08 8.05 3.39
CA ARG A 36 -2.75 8.98 2.47
C ARG A 36 -1.72 10.01 2.06
N ARG A 37 -1.49 10.15 0.76
CA ARG A 37 -0.64 11.23 0.25
C ARG A 37 -1.33 12.56 0.53
N ALA A 38 -0.73 13.42 1.36
CA ALA A 38 -1.15 14.80 1.47
C ALA A 38 -0.81 15.48 0.14
N VAL A 39 -1.81 15.75 -0.69
CA VAL A 39 -1.59 16.51 -1.93
C VAL A 39 -1.37 17.95 -1.51
N ALA A 40 -0.10 18.39 -1.49
CA ALA A 40 0.33 19.72 -1.06
C ALA A 40 -0.22 20.90 -1.91
N ALA A 41 -1.19 20.67 -2.81
CA ALA A 41 -1.65 21.67 -3.77
C ALA A 41 -3.18 21.86 -3.84
N ARG A 42 -4.00 21.24 -2.97
CA ARG A 42 -5.42 21.58 -2.92
C ARG A 42 -5.90 21.64 -1.48
N ALA A 43 -6.00 22.86 -0.96
CA ALA A 43 -6.44 23.23 0.39
C ALA A 43 -7.90 22.82 0.73
N GLU A 44 -8.50 21.86 0.01
CA GLU A 44 -9.91 21.49 0.12
C GLU A 44 -10.19 19.99 0.05
N THR A 45 -9.17 19.12 0.05
CA THR A 45 -9.46 17.69 0.25
C THR A 45 -9.59 17.45 1.76
N LEU A 46 -10.81 17.15 2.22
CA LEU A 46 -11.17 16.80 3.60
C LEU A 46 -10.47 15.50 4.10
N GLY A 47 -9.15 15.40 3.96
CA GLY A 47 -8.37 14.19 4.22
C GLY A 47 -8.48 13.11 3.14
N SER A 48 -8.96 13.44 1.93
CA SER A 48 -9.25 12.50 0.85
C SER A 48 -8.16 12.46 -0.25
N GLY A 49 -6.89 12.39 0.14
CA GLY A 49 -5.83 12.02 -0.80
C GLY A 49 -5.91 10.53 -1.17
N PRO A 50 -5.52 10.14 -2.40
CA PRO A 50 -5.46 8.73 -2.78
C PRO A 50 -4.52 7.97 -1.83
N PRO A 51 -4.88 6.74 -1.41
CA PRO A 51 -4.00 5.94 -0.60
C PRO A 51 -2.77 5.51 -1.41
N VAL A 52 -1.63 5.40 -0.73
CA VAL A 52 -0.38 4.86 -1.28
C VAL A 52 0.10 3.78 -0.32
N ALA A 53 0.66 2.70 -0.86
CA ALA A 53 1.34 1.69 -0.07
C ALA A 53 2.84 2.06 -0.03
N ARG A 54 3.35 2.42 1.14
CA ARG A 54 4.79 2.57 1.37
C ARG A 54 5.36 1.24 1.84
N ILE A 55 6.35 0.74 1.13
CA ILE A 55 7.05 -0.52 1.38
C ILE A 55 8.38 -0.18 2.01
N ARG A 56 8.60 -0.66 3.23
CA ARG A 56 9.83 -0.37 3.96
C ARG A 56 11.04 -0.97 3.27
N ALA A 57 12.11 -0.20 3.22
CA ALA A 57 13.43 -0.74 2.90
C ALA A 57 13.76 -1.92 3.85
N PRO A 58 14.50 -2.94 3.38
CA PRO A 58 15.08 -3.92 4.29
C PRO A 58 15.96 -3.19 5.33
N ALA A 59 16.02 -3.70 6.55
CA ALA A 59 17.02 -3.22 7.50
C ALA A 59 18.40 -3.58 6.94
N ALA A 60 19.12 -2.59 6.41
CA ALA A 60 20.47 -2.75 5.89
C ALA A 60 21.49 -2.39 6.97
N ASP A 61 22.57 -3.17 7.06
CA ASP A 61 23.66 -2.88 8.01
C ASP A 61 24.53 -1.69 7.55
N ASP A 62 24.63 -1.41 6.23
CA ASP A 62 25.61 -0.43 5.69
C ASP A 62 25.14 0.43 4.49
N GLY A 63 23.83 0.56 4.21
CA GLY A 63 23.37 1.36 3.07
C GLY A 63 21.91 1.81 3.15
N ALA A 64 21.65 3.09 2.92
CA ALA A 64 20.32 3.70 2.99
C ALA A 64 19.48 3.32 1.75
N ASP A 65 18.96 2.09 1.71
CA ASP A 65 17.85 1.77 0.83
C ASP A 65 16.65 2.65 1.20
N GLU A 66 16.01 3.25 0.21
CA GLU A 66 14.83 4.08 0.42
C GLU A 66 13.55 3.23 0.43
N ASP A 67 12.54 3.68 1.17
CA ASP A 67 11.20 3.09 1.11
C ASP A 67 10.63 3.21 -0.31
N GLU A 68 10.09 2.11 -0.84
CA GLU A 68 9.41 2.10 -2.13
C GLU A 68 7.94 2.54 -1.97
N SER A 69 7.37 3.20 -2.99
CA SER A 69 5.95 3.56 -3.02
C SER A 69 5.22 2.87 -4.16
N ALA A 70 4.14 2.15 -3.84
CA ALA A 70 3.27 1.50 -4.80
C ALA A 70 1.87 2.14 -4.81
N MET A 71 1.30 2.24 -6.01
CA MET A 71 -0.05 2.76 -6.20
C MET A 71 -1.06 1.72 -5.70
N VAL A 72 -2.05 2.17 -4.92
CA VAL A 72 -3.09 1.28 -4.40
C VAL A 72 -4.47 1.92 -4.52
N SER A 73 -5.47 1.12 -4.86
CA SER A 73 -6.88 1.49 -4.81
C SER A 73 -7.59 0.56 -3.83
N ILE A 74 -8.53 1.09 -3.04
CA ILE A 74 -9.27 0.35 -2.01
C ILE A 74 -10.75 0.63 -2.21
N SER A 75 -11.56 -0.42 -2.23
CA SER A 75 -13.02 -0.33 -2.27
C SER A 75 -13.64 -1.25 -1.22
N HIS A 76 -14.83 -0.89 -0.78
CA HIS A 76 -15.62 -1.64 0.19
C HIS A 76 -17.10 -1.50 -0.16
N ASP A 77 -17.80 -2.63 -0.19
CA ASP A 77 -19.23 -2.71 -0.43
C ASP A 77 -19.83 -3.90 0.32
N GLY A 78 -20.96 -3.67 1.00
CA GLY A 78 -21.58 -4.63 1.90
C GLY A 78 -20.58 -5.27 2.87
N ASP A 79 -20.44 -6.59 2.77
CA ASP A 79 -19.58 -7.41 3.65
C ASP A 79 -18.16 -7.63 3.09
N TYR A 80 -17.78 -6.96 2.00
CA TYR A 80 -16.51 -7.18 1.32
C TYR A 80 -15.64 -5.91 1.26
N ALA A 81 -14.33 -6.13 1.30
CA ALA A 81 -13.32 -5.13 0.97
C ALA A 81 -12.35 -5.71 -0.07
N THR A 82 -11.96 -4.91 -1.05
CA THR A 82 -11.01 -5.28 -2.09
C THR A 82 -9.97 -4.19 -2.27
N ALA A 83 -8.78 -4.57 -2.73
CA ALA A 83 -7.75 -3.64 -3.11
C ALA A 83 -6.96 -4.14 -4.31
N VAL A 84 -6.49 -3.19 -5.10
CA VAL A 84 -5.62 -3.43 -6.25
C VAL A 84 -4.34 -2.63 -6.03
N CYS A 85 -3.19 -3.29 -6.19
CA CYS A 85 -1.88 -2.67 -6.12
C CYS A 85 -1.17 -2.80 -7.47
N LEU A 86 -0.55 -1.71 -7.92
CA LEU A 86 0.35 -1.70 -9.07
C LEU A 86 1.76 -1.43 -8.56
N ALA A 87 2.66 -2.37 -8.81
CA ALA A 87 4.07 -2.31 -8.45
C ALA A 87 4.93 -2.78 -9.61
N HIS A 88 6.18 -2.34 -9.62
CA HIS A 88 7.18 -2.80 -10.57
C HIS A 88 7.82 -4.08 -10.03
N ASP A 89 7.84 -5.14 -10.84
CA ASP A 89 8.56 -6.37 -10.49
C ASP A 89 9.87 -6.46 -11.27
N PRO A 90 11.04 -6.18 -10.65
CA PRO A 90 12.33 -6.22 -11.31
C PRO A 90 12.76 -7.64 -11.72
N SER A 91 12.11 -8.69 -11.21
CA SER A 91 12.40 -10.07 -11.58
C SER A 91 11.82 -10.47 -12.95
N VAL A 92 10.81 -9.73 -13.43
CA VAL A 92 10.17 -9.94 -14.73
C VAL A 92 10.89 -9.08 -15.77
N ARG A 93 11.82 -9.67 -16.53
CA ARG A 93 12.41 -9.00 -17.69
C ARG A 93 11.44 -9.04 -18.87
N GLY A 94 11.19 -7.90 -19.51
CA GLY A 94 10.45 -7.86 -20.77
C GLY A 94 11.24 -8.62 -21.85
N GLU A 95 10.58 -9.54 -22.53
CA GLU A 95 11.09 -10.20 -23.75
C GLU A 95 11.21 -9.19 -24.91
#